data_AF-A0A1M4J911-F1
#
_entry.id   AF-A0A1M4J911-F1
#
_cell.length_a   1.000
_cell.length_b   1.000
_cell.length_c   1.000
_cell.angle_alpha   90.00
_cell.angle_beta   90.00
_cell.angle_gamma   90.00
#
_symmetry.space_group_name_H-M   'P 1'
#
loop_
_entity.id
_entity.type
_entity.pdbx_description
1 polymer ?
#
loop_
_entity_poly.entity_id
_entity_poly.type
_entity_poly.pdbx_seq_one_letter_code
_entity_poly.pdbx_strand_id
1 'polypeptide(L)'
;MKSFGDRLREARKAAGLTQEQLGFALGVTKSSVSAWENDRETPSFRLLPDLRGTLKRSLDELICGQGSARLQDMPADYALQAHDPHEQALLTRYRNLPARRREAVLELLKPDKG
;
A
#
# COMPACT_ATOMS: atom_id res chain seq x y z
N MET A 1 5.55 10.77 19.59
CA MET A 1 5.37 10.02 18.33
C MET A 1 4.15 9.13 18.53
N LYS A 2 3.18 9.11 17.60
CA LYS A 2 1.99 8.24 17.74
C LYS A 2 2.40 6.77 17.65
N SER A 3 1.80 5.90 18.44
CA SER A 3 2.02 4.45 18.35
C SER A 3 1.24 3.83 17.19
N PHE A 4 1.44 2.53 16.95
CA PHE A 4 0.57 1.78 16.05
C PHE A 4 -0.87 1.76 16.57
N GLY A 5 -1.05 1.52 17.88
CA GLY A 5 -2.36 1.50 18.52
C GLY A 5 -3.14 2.81 18.36
N ASP A 6 -2.45 3.95 18.51
CA ASP A 6 -3.03 5.27 18.29
C ASP A 6 -3.54 5.44 16.86
N ARG A 7 -2.73 5.06 15.87
CA ARG A 7 -3.09 5.19 14.45
C ARG A 7 -4.20 4.24 14.03
N LEU A 8 -4.18 3.02 14.55
CA LEU A 8 -5.26 2.05 14.35
C LEU A 8 -6.59 2.59 14.91
N ARG A 9 -6.56 3.16 16.11
CA ARG A 9 -7.73 3.77 16.75
C ARG A 9 -8.28 4.94 15.94
N GLU A 10 -7.41 5.82 15.44
CA GLU A 10 -7.80 6.92 14.58
C GLU A 10 -8.42 6.44 13.26
N ALA A 11 -7.79 5.46 12.60
CA ALA A 11 -8.29 4.88 11.36
C ALA A 11 -9.66 4.22 11.56
N ARG A 12 -9.84 3.46 12.64
CA ARG A 12 -11.13 2.85 12.98
C ARG A 12 -12.21 3.90 13.19
N LYS A 13 -11.92 4.94 13.97
CA LYS A 13 -12.88 6.04 14.21
C LYS A 13 -13.22 6.78 12.93
N ALA A 14 -12.24 7.03 12.05
CA ALA A 14 -12.45 7.65 10.76
C ALA A 14 -13.33 6.79 9.82
N ALA A 15 -13.26 5.46 9.96
CA ALA A 15 -14.15 4.52 9.27
C ALA A 15 -15.55 4.40 9.92
N GLY A 16 -15.82 5.11 11.03
CA GLY A 16 -17.11 5.06 11.73
C GLY A 16 -17.38 3.75 12.48
N LEU A 17 -16.35 2.94 12.72
CA LEU A 17 -16.50 1.61 13.31
C LEU A 17 -16.31 1.63 14.83
N THR A 18 -17.05 0.81 15.57
CA THR A 18 -16.73 0.44 16.95
C THR A 18 -15.61 -0.62 16.99
N GLN A 19 -14.98 -0.83 18.14
CA GLN A 19 -13.98 -1.91 18.29
C GLN A 19 -14.59 -3.30 18.01
N GLU A 20 -15.86 -3.49 18.36
CA GLU A 20 -16.58 -4.73 18.12
C GLU A 20 -16.87 -4.94 16.64
N GLN A 21 -17.29 -3.90 15.92
CA GLN A 21 -17.50 -3.97 14.48
C GLN A 21 -16.19 -4.23 13.72
N LEU A 22 -15.08 -3.62 14.14
CA LEU A 22 -13.77 -3.92 13.56
C LEU A 22 -13.34 -5.36 13.87
N GLY A 23 -13.56 -5.84 15.09
CA GLY A 23 -13.28 -7.22 15.46
C GLY A 23 -14.06 -8.21 14.59
N PHE A 24 -15.37 -7.98 14.45
CA PHE A 24 -16.25 -8.78 13.59
C PHE A 24 -15.77 -8.81 12.13
N ALA A 25 -15.42 -7.64 11.57
CA ALA A 25 -14.92 -7.54 10.19
C ALA A 25 -13.59 -8.30 9.96
N LEU A 26 -12.76 -8.40 10.99
CA LEU A 26 -11.44 -9.06 10.94
C LEU A 26 -11.45 -10.51 11.46
N GLY A 27 -12.61 -11.04 11.87
CA GLY A 27 -12.71 -12.36 12.47
C GLY A 27 -12.00 -12.51 13.82
N VAL A 28 -11.88 -11.42 14.59
CA VAL A 28 -11.26 -11.40 15.92
C VAL A 28 -12.21 -10.83 16.98
N THR A 29 -11.82 -10.92 18.25
CA THR A 29 -12.62 -10.38 19.34
C THR A 29 -12.43 -8.86 19.49
N LYS A 30 -13.42 -8.19 20.08
CA LYS A 30 -13.30 -6.79 20.53
C LYS A 30 -12.10 -6.59 21.48
N SER A 31 -11.79 -7.59 22.32
CA SER A 31 -10.65 -7.51 23.25
C SER A 31 -9.31 -7.51 22.52
N SER A 32 -9.15 -8.27 21.43
CA SER A 32 -7.96 -8.20 20.57
C SER A 32 -7.78 -6.80 19.98
N VAL A 33 -8.84 -6.21 19.42
CA VAL A 33 -8.79 -4.82 18.90
C VAL A 33 -8.41 -3.83 20.01
N SER A 34 -8.99 -3.97 21.20
CA SER A 34 -8.63 -3.15 22.36
C SER A 34 -7.17 -3.34 22.79
N ALA A 35 -6.63 -4.56 22.75
CA ALA A 35 -5.23 -4.83 23.05
C ALA A 35 -4.30 -4.15 22.04
N TRP A 36 -4.64 -4.19 20.75
CA TRP A 36 -3.88 -3.50 19.69
C TRP A 36 -3.91 -1.98 19.84
N GLU A 37 -5.09 -1.40 20.07
CA GLU A 37 -5.21 0.06 20.24
C GLU A 37 -4.55 0.60 21.51
N ASN A 38 -4.19 -0.27 22.45
CA ASN A 38 -3.47 0.08 23.68
C ASN A 38 -2.03 -0.45 23.69
N ASP A 39 -1.51 -0.84 22.52
CA ASP A 39 -0.13 -1.32 22.32
C ASP A 39 0.28 -2.51 23.21
N ARG A 40 -0.69 -3.30 23.69
CA ARG A 40 -0.43 -4.52 24.47
C ARG A 40 -0.09 -5.71 23.59
N GLU A 41 -0.66 -5.72 22.40
CA GLU A 41 -0.47 -6.77 21.38
C GLU A 41 -0.44 -6.13 19.99
N THR A 42 -0.06 -6.91 18.98
CA THR A 42 -0.11 -6.50 17.58
C THR A 42 -0.92 -7.50 16.75
N PRO A 43 -1.62 -7.05 15.69
CA PRO A 43 -2.33 -7.96 14.81
C PRO A 43 -1.36 -8.89 14.09
N SER A 44 -1.80 -10.12 13.81
CA SER A 44 -1.04 -11.04 12.97
C SER A 44 -0.82 -10.44 11.58
N PHE A 45 0.34 -10.74 10.97
CA PHE A 45 0.65 -10.37 9.59
C PHE A 45 -0.45 -10.77 8.59
N ARG A 46 -1.14 -11.89 8.85
CA ARG A 46 -2.24 -12.38 8.01
C ARG A 46 -3.46 -11.45 7.97
N LEU A 47 -3.65 -10.62 9.00
CA LEU A 47 -4.77 -9.67 9.10
C LEU A 47 -4.48 -8.33 8.42
N LEU A 48 -3.25 -8.08 7.96
CA LEU A 48 -2.89 -6.81 7.34
C LEU A 48 -3.68 -6.50 6.04
N PRO A 49 -3.90 -7.45 5.12
CA PRO A 49 -4.74 -7.20 3.94
C PRO A 49 -6.18 -6.79 4.32
N ASP A 50 -6.76 -7.45 5.32
CA ASP A 50 -8.12 -7.19 5.78
C ASP A 50 -8.23 -5.86 6.53
N LEU A 51 -7.19 -5.51 7.31
CA LEU A 51 -7.07 -4.19 7.93
C LEU A 51 -7.06 -3.07 6.87
N ARG A 52 -6.24 -3.22 5.82
CA ARG A 52 -6.20 -2.28 4.68
C ARG A 52 -7.58 -2.14 4.04
N GLY A 53 -8.24 -3.27 3.76
CA GLY A 53 -9.56 -3.29 3.12
C GLY A 53 -10.64 -2.65 3.97
N THR A 54 -10.71 -3.02 5.25
CA THR A 54 -11.75 -2.58 6.19
C THR A 54 -11.60 -1.10 6.54
N LEU A 55 -10.38 -0.64 6.80
CA LEU A 55 -10.12 0.74 7.22
C LEU A 55 -9.95 1.70 6.04
N LYS A 56 -9.80 1.19 4.82
CA LYS A 56 -9.50 1.97 3.60
C LYS A 56 -8.28 2.88 3.79
N ARG A 57 -7.25 2.36 4.46
CA ARG A 57 -5.97 3.03 4.76
C ARG A 57 -4.80 2.18 4.28
N SER A 58 -3.70 2.82 3.90
CA SER A 58 -2.48 2.07 3.56
C SER A 58 -1.87 1.47 4.82
N LEU A 59 -1.10 0.39 4.64
CA LEU A 59 -0.37 -0.22 5.75
C LEU A 59 0.77 0.68 6.23
N ASP A 60 1.40 1.44 5.33
CA ASP A 60 2.42 2.44 5.68
C ASP A 60 1.87 3.49 6.64
N GLU A 61 0.68 4.02 6.39
CA GLU A 61 0.03 4.97 7.30
C GLU A 61 -0.23 4.35 8.67
N LEU A 62 -0.65 3.08 8.73
CA LEU A 62 -0.95 2.39 9.99
C LEU A 62 0.31 1.99 10.76
N ILE A 63 1.30 1.42 10.08
CA ILE A 63 2.50 0.81 10.69
C ILE A 63 3.56 1.86 10.95
N CYS A 64 3.79 2.77 10.01
CA CYS A 64 4.92 3.68 10.06
C CYS A 64 4.49 5.14 10.36
N GLY A 65 3.22 5.48 10.10
CA GLY A 65 2.66 6.79 10.39
C GLY A 65 2.74 7.78 9.22
N GLN A 66 1.95 8.85 9.31
CA GLN A 66 1.95 9.95 8.34
C GLN A 66 3.36 10.57 8.29
N GLY A 67 4.05 10.42 7.15
CA GLY A 67 5.43 10.88 6.94
C GLY A 67 6.48 9.77 6.78
N SER A 68 6.10 8.50 6.93
CA SER A 68 6.94 7.37 6.53
C SER A 68 6.79 7.14 5.03
N ALA A 69 7.76 7.66 4.28
CA ALA A 69 7.79 7.72 2.82
C ALA A 69 6.58 8.45 2.25
N ARG A 70 6.76 9.74 1.94
CA ARG A 70 6.02 10.26 0.79
C ARG A 70 6.35 9.31 -0.37
N LEU A 71 5.42 9.10 -1.30
CA LEU A 71 5.77 8.51 -2.60
C LEU A 71 6.93 9.27 -3.29
N GLN A 72 7.29 10.46 -2.79
CA GLN A 72 8.44 11.27 -3.18
C GLN A 72 9.81 10.70 -2.70
N ASP A 73 9.84 9.78 -1.73
CA ASP A 73 11.07 9.18 -1.17
C ASP A 73 11.34 7.76 -1.71
N MET A 74 10.50 7.27 -2.62
CA MET A 74 10.75 6.03 -3.35
C MET A 74 11.98 6.26 -4.25
N PRO A 75 12.95 5.33 -4.33
CA PRO A 75 14.00 5.43 -5.34
C PRO A 75 13.33 5.68 -6.70
N ALA A 76 13.79 6.69 -7.45
CA ALA A 76 13.15 7.18 -8.68
C ALA A 76 12.76 6.05 -9.66
N ASP A 77 13.50 4.94 -9.60
CA ASP A 77 13.32 3.71 -10.36
C ASP A 77 11.94 3.04 -10.17
N TYR A 78 11.27 3.24 -9.02
CA TYR A 78 9.92 2.68 -8.77
C TYR A 78 8.77 3.62 -9.16
N ALA A 79 9.05 4.89 -9.49
CA ALA A 79 8.03 5.90 -9.77
C ALA A 79 7.55 5.92 -11.24
N LEU A 80 7.92 4.94 -12.06
CA LEU A 80 7.44 4.83 -13.44
C LEU A 80 5.98 4.33 -13.48
N GLN A 81 5.07 5.21 -13.08
CA GLN A 81 3.64 5.07 -13.35
C GLN A 81 3.39 5.58 -14.76
N ALA A 82 2.53 4.90 -15.50
CA ALA A 82 2.12 5.41 -16.80
C ALA A 82 1.23 6.64 -16.61
N HIS A 83 1.68 7.77 -17.14
CA HIS A 83 1.06 9.09 -17.00
C HIS A 83 -0.11 9.29 -17.96
N ASP A 84 -0.17 8.51 -19.04
CA ASP A 84 -1.23 8.61 -20.05
C ASP A 84 -1.60 7.23 -20.67
N PRO A 85 -2.72 7.14 -21.43
CA PRO A 85 -3.17 5.89 -22.03
C PRO A 85 -2.18 5.26 -23.04
N HIS A 86 -1.36 6.05 -23.72
CA HIS A 86 -0.34 5.55 -24.64
C HIS A 86 0.81 4.90 -23.87
N GLU A 87 1.26 5.51 -22.78
CA GLU A 87 2.26 4.95 -21.88
C GLU A 87 1.74 3.65 -21.21
N GLN A 88 0.48 3.63 -20.80
CA GLN A 88 -0.17 2.43 -20.26
C GLN A 88 -0.20 1.30 -21.29
N ALA A 89 -0.55 1.61 -22.54
CA ALA A 89 -0.57 0.65 -23.63
C ALA A 89 0.84 0.13 -23.95
N LEU A 90 1.85 1.00 -23.93
CA LEU A 90 3.25 0.63 -24.12
C LEU A 90 3.72 -0.35 -23.04
N LEU A 91 3.51 -0.03 -21.75
CA LEU A 91 3.91 -0.89 -20.63
C LEU A 91 3.22 -2.26 -20.70
N THR A 92 1.91 -2.27 -21.00
CA THR A 92 1.12 -3.50 -21.12
C THR A 92 1.66 -4.39 -22.24
N ARG A 93 1.91 -3.81 -23.42
CA ARG A 93 2.44 -4.55 -24.57
C ARG A 93 3.87 -5.03 -24.30
N TYR A 94 4.73 -4.18 -23.76
CA TYR A 94 6.12 -4.51 -23.45
C TYR A 94 6.23 -5.69 -22.47
N ARG A 95 5.43 -5.69 -21.39
CA ARG A 95 5.38 -6.78 -20.41
C ARG A 95 4.94 -8.11 -21.02
N ASN A 96 4.17 -8.10 -22.10
CA ASN A 96 3.71 -9.31 -22.78
C ASN A 96 4.63 -9.78 -23.94
N LEU A 97 5.70 -9.05 -24.26
CA LEU A 97 6.65 -9.44 -25.31
C LEU A 97 7.69 -10.47 -24.81
N PRO A 98 8.18 -11.38 -25.70
CA PRO A 98 9.37 -12.18 -25.44
C PRO A 98 10.61 -11.31 -25.21
N ALA A 99 11.59 -11.80 -24.42
CA ALA A 99 12.79 -11.07 -24.04
C ALA A 99 13.51 -10.40 -25.23
N ARG A 100 13.75 -11.15 -26.30
CA ARG A 100 14.39 -10.64 -27.53
C ARG A 100 13.65 -9.44 -28.16
N ARG A 101 12.33 -9.40 -28.06
CA ARG A 101 11.52 -8.29 -28.59
C ARG A 101 11.50 -7.09 -27.64
N ARG A 102 11.61 -7.32 -26.33
CA ARG A 102 11.77 -6.24 -25.35
C ARG A 102 13.07 -5.47 -25.60
N GLU A 103 14.18 -6.17 -25.81
CA GLU A 103 15.47 -5.55 -26.15
C GLU A 103 15.37 -4.70 -27.42
N ALA A 104 14.75 -5.22 -28.48
CA ALA A 104 14.56 -4.47 -29.72
C ALA A 104 13.72 -3.19 -29.53
N VAL A 105 12.69 -3.22 -28.67
CA VAL A 105 11.91 -2.02 -28.33
C VAL A 105 12.76 -1.01 -27.55
N LEU A 106 13.57 -1.46 -26.59
CA LEU A 106 14.46 -0.56 -25.85
C LEU A 106 15.52 0.08 -26.74
N GLU A 107 16.06 -0.65 -27.71
CA GLU A 107 16.99 -0.10 -28.71
C GLU A 107 16.32 0.98 -29.56
N LEU A 108 15.07 0.78 -29.98
CA LEU A 108 14.30 1.77 -30.75
C LEU A 108 14.03 3.06 -29.96
N LEU A 109 13.88 2.97 -28.64
CA LEU A 109 13.59 4.09 -27.76
C LEU A 109 14.83 4.85 -27.29
N LYS A 110 16.04 4.40 -27.68
CA LYS A 110 17.27 5.16 -27.38
C LYS A 110 17.20 6.52 -28.08
N PRO A 111 17.54 7.62 -27.40
CA PRO A 111 17.60 8.92 -28.04
C PRO A 111 18.65 8.91 -29.15
N ASP A 112 18.39 9.68 -30.22
CA ASP A 112 19.36 9.83 -31.31
C ASP A 112 20.69 10.34 -30.74
N LYS A 113 21.79 9.73 -31.22
CA LYS A 113 23.13 10.24 -30.94
C LYS A 113 23.30 11.53 -31.74
N GLY A 114 23.05 12.67 -31.11
CA GLY A 114 23.42 13.99 -31.64
C GLY A 114 24.92 14.10 -31.90
#